data_AF-A0A924MMB7-F1
#
_entry.id   AF-A0A924MMB7-F1
#
_cell.length_a   1.000
_cell.length_b   1.000
_cell.length_c   1.000
_cell.angle_alpha   90.00
_cell.angle_beta   90.00
_cell.angle_gamma   90.00
#
_symmetry.space_group_name_H-M   'P 1'
#
loop_
_entity.id
_entity.type
_entity.pdbx_description
1 polymer ?
#
loop_
_entity_poly.entity_id
_entity_poly.type
_entity_poly.pdbx_seq_one_letter_code
_entity_poly.pdbx_strand_id
1 'polypeptide(L)' 'MNCDVCEPACPNQAITQGETIYLIHPSRCTECVGHFDEPQCVVVCPVECIDKDPAHPETEVQLRAKLLVLLKETT' A
#
# COMPACT_ATOMS: atom_id res chain seq x y z
N MET A 1 -17.47 -0.91 -0.79
CA MET A 1 -17.87 -1.31 0.58
C MET A 1 -16.74 -0.92 1.51
N ASN A 2 -17.03 -0.21 2.61
CA ASN A 2 -16.06 0.04 3.66
C ASN A 2 -16.01 -1.20 4.57
N CYS A 3 -14.91 -1.95 4.53
CA CYS A 3 -14.79 -3.23 5.22
C CYS A 3 -13.64 -3.28 6.25
N ASP A 4 -12.89 -2.18 6.38
CA ASP A 4 -11.87 -1.91 7.40
C ASP A 4 -10.70 -2.91 7.51
N VAL A 5 -10.61 -3.88 6.59
CA VAL A 5 -9.58 -4.94 6.63
C VAL A 5 -8.25 -4.53 6.00
N CYS A 6 -8.24 -3.60 5.04
CA CYS A 6 -7.03 -3.27 4.28
C CYS A 6 -6.09 -2.31 5.01
N GLU A 7 -6.63 -1.36 5.79
CA GLU A 7 -5.84 -0.39 6.57
C GLU A 7 -4.83 -1.07 7.52
N PRO A 8 -5.24 -1.97 8.43
CA PRO A 8 -4.29 -2.63 9.34
C PRO A 8 -3.35 -3.62 8.64
N ALA A 9 -3.67 -4.07 7.42
CA ALA A 9 -2.84 -4.99 6.66
C ALA A 9 -1.63 -4.29 5.99
N CYS A 10 -1.63 -2.96 5.87
CA CYS A 10 -0.56 -2.23 5.20
C CYS A 10 0.69 -2.06 6.10
N PRO A 11 1.86 -2.62 5.73
CA PRO A 11 3.07 -2.52 6.57
C PRO A 11 3.63 -1.09 6.69
N ASN A 12 3.28 -0.21 5.73
CA ASN A 12 3.80 1.17 5.67
C ASN A 12 2.78 2.21 6.14
N GLN A 13 1.61 1.79 6.65
CA GLN A 13 0.51 2.70 6.99
C GLN A 13 0.17 3.64 5.82
N ALA A 14 0.14 3.09 4.60
CA ALA A 14 -0.14 3.85 3.39
C ALA A 14 -1.65 4.01 3.14
N ILE A 15 -2.49 3.29 3.87
CA ILE A 15 -3.94 3.24 3.65
C ILE A 15 -4.63 4.03 4.76
N THR A 16 -5.55 4.90 4.41
CA THR A 16 -6.35 5.70 5.35
C THR A 16 -7.81 5.75 4.93
N GLN A 17 -8.72 5.95 5.88
CA GLN A 17 -10.14 6.11 5.59
C GLN A 17 -10.41 7.49 4.97
N GLY A 18 -10.95 7.52 3.74
CA GLY A 18 -11.52 8.72 3.12
C GLY A 18 -13.00 8.88 3.44
N GLU A 19 -13.66 9.86 2.82
CA GLU A 19 -15.09 10.13 3.07
C GLU A 19 -16.02 8.99 2.63
N THR A 20 -15.67 8.30 1.55
CA THR A 20 -16.51 7.25 0.93
C THR A 20 -15.77 5.95 0.68
N ILE A 21 -14.46 6.00 0.50
CA ILE A 21 -13.58 4.86 0.21
C ILE A 21 -12.27 5.01 0.98
N TYR A 22 -11.57 3.89 1.16
CA TYR A 22 -10.18 3.90 1.58
C TYR A 22 -9.29 4.53 0.51
N LEU A 23 -8.29 5.30 0.95
CA LEU A 23 -7.32 5.97 0.10
C LEU A 23 -5.94 5.36 0.34
N ILE A 24 -5.18 5.16 -0.73
CA ILE A 24 -3.79 4.71 -0.69
C ILE A 24 -2.88 5.90 -0.99
N HIS A 25 -1.97 6.24 -0.09
CA HIS A 25 -0.96 7.27 -0.30
C HIS A 25 0.20 6.70 -1.16
N PRO A 26 0.36 7.16 -2.42
CA PRO A 26 1.35 6.58 -3.33
C PRO A 26 2.78 6.76 -2.83
N SER A 27 3.06 7.85 -2.11
CA SER A 27 4.36 8.11 -1.50
C SER A 27 4.78 7.10 -0.43
N ARG A 28 3.84 6.31 0.11
CA ARG A 28 4.07 5.30 1.15
C ARG A 28 3.83 3.86 0.67
N CYS A 29 3.05 3.68 -0.39
CA CYS A 29 2.78 2.36 -0.96
C CYS A 29 4.04 1.81 -1.63
N THR A 30 4.56 0.68 -1.15
CA THR A 30 5.69 -0.03 -1.80
C THR A 30 5.22 -1.27 -2.56
N GLU A 31 3.92 -1.39 -2.84
CA GLU A 31 3.30 -2.65 -3.31
C GLU A 31 3.70 -3.86 -2.43
N CYS A 32 3.93 -3.63 -1.14
CA CYS A 32 4.50 -4.57 -0.16
C CYS A 32 5.91 -5.11 -0.48
N VAL A 33 6.58 -4.64 -1.55
CA VAL A 33 7.96 -5.01 -1.87
C VAL A 33 8.86 -4.74 -0.67
N GLY A 34 9.63 -5.76 -0.28
CA GLY A 34 10.53 -5.74 0.87
C GLY A 34 9.90 -6.18 2.20
N HIS A 35 8.58 -6.39 2.24
CA HIS A 35 7.88 -6.98 3.38
C HIS A 35 7.27 -8.34 3.07
N PHE A 36 6.62 -8.46 1.91
CA PHE A 36 5.90 -9.66 1.47
C PHE A 36 6.04 -9.86 -0.04
N ASP A 37 5.75 -11.06 -0.51
CA ASP A 37 5.77 -11.39 -1.95
C ASP A 37 4.54 -10.84 -2.69
N GLU A 38 3.43 -10.64 -1.97
CA GLU A 38 2.16 -10.13 -2.52
C GLU A 38 1.64 -8.93 -1.72
N PRO A 39 0.90 -7.99 -2.35
CA PRO A 39 0.27 -6.88 -1.64
C PRO A 39 -0.79 -7.35 -0.64
N GLN A 40 -0.53 -7.14 0.65
CA GLN A 40 -1.41 -7.65 1.71
C GLN A 40 -2.82 -7.03 1.67
N CYS A 41 -2.94 -5.77 1.27
CA CYS A 41 -4.24 -5.13 1.09
C CYS A 41 -5.09 -5.79 0.00
N VAL A 42 -4.47 -6.31 -1.08
CA VAL A 42 -5.16 -7.03 -2.15
C VAL A 42 -5.63 -8.40 -1.63
N VAL A 43 -4.76 -9.12 -0.92
CA VAL A 43 -5.08 -10.45 -0.35
C VAL A 43 -6.28 -10.41 0.59
N VAL A 44 -6.42 -9.37 1.40
CA VAL A 44 -7.52 -9.24 2.37
C VAL A 44 -8.78 -8.58 1.81
N CYS A 45 -8.74 -7.99 0.61
CA CYS A 45 -9.86 -7.23 0.07
C CYS A 45 -10.99 -8.17 -0.40
N PRO A 46 -12.18 -8.15 0.24
CA PRO A 46 -13.25 -9.10 -0.06
C PRO A 46 -13.97 -8.83 -1.38
N VAL A 47 -13.69 -7.68 -2.03
CA VAL A 47 -14.34 -7.23 -3.26
C VAL A 47 -13.35 -6.90 -4.37
N GLU A 48 -12.08 -7.31 -4.20
CA GLU A 48 -11.03 -7.22 -5.23
C GLU A 48 -10.91 -5.83 -5.91
N CYS A 49 -11.04 -4.75 -5.12
CA CYS A 49 -11.11 -3.38 -5.65
C CYS A 49 -9.80 -2.58 -5.54
N ILE A 50 -8.66 -3.27 -5.44
CA ILE A 50 -7.33 -2.63 -5.28
C ILE A 50 -6.45 -3.05 -6.45
N ASP A 51 -6.40 -2.18 -7.46
CA ASP A 51 -5.60 -2.37 -8.67
C ASP A 51 -4.33 -1.51 -8.64
N LYS A 52 -3.39 -1.80 -9.54
CA LYS A 52 -2.21 -0.96 -9.76
C LYS A 52 -2.64 0.41 -10.29
N ASP A 53 -2.09 1.47 -9.70
CA ASP A 53 -2.38 2.84 -10.11
C ASP A 53 -1.60 3.21 -11.39
N PRO A 54 -2.27 3.42 -12.54
CA PRO A 54 -1.61 3.78 -13.78
C PRO A 54 -0.95 5.18 -13.74
N ALA A 55 -1.33 6.04 -12.80
CA ALA A 55 -0.70 7.36 -12.63
C ALA A 55 0.62 7.29 -11.85
N HIS A 56 0.87 6.18 -11.13
CA HIS A 56 2.08 5.95 -10.34
C HIS A 56 2.76 4.62 -10.71
N PRO A 57 3.20 4.43 -11.97
CA PRO A 57 3.89 3.21 -12.36
C PRO A 57 5.28 3.16 -11.73
N GLU A 58 5.58 2.09 -11.01
CA GLU A 58 6.85 1.91 -10.32
C GLU A 58 7.44 0.51 -10.58
N THR A 59 8.76 0.47 -10.72
CA THR A 59 9.55 -0.76 -10.78
C THR A 59 9.88 -1.26 -9.38
N GLU A 60 10.20 -2.55 -9.25
CA GLU A 60 10.62 -3.13 -7.97
C GLU A 60 11.81 -2.39 -7.33
N VAL A 61 12.75 -1.87 -8.14
CA VAL A 61 13.89 -1.08 -7.66
C VAL A 61 13.42 0.25 -7.06
N GLN A 62 12.46 0.93 -7.71
CA GLN A 62 11.87 2.17 -7.18
C GLN A 62 11.11 1.93 -5.88
N LEU A 63 10.32 0.84 -5.81
CA LEU A 63 9.58 0.45 -4.62
C LEU A 63 10.50 0.12 -3.44
N ARG A 64 11.61 -0.61 -3.68
CA ARG A 64 12.65 -0.84 -2.66
C ARG A 64 13.31 0.45 -2.20
N ALA A 65 13.64 1.35 -3.13
CA ALA A 65 14.23 2.64 -2.78
C ALA A 65 13.29 3.46 -1.89
N LYS A 66 11.99 3.48 -2.18
CA LYS A 66 10.96 4.09 -1.35
C LYS A 66 10.91 3.48 0.05
N LEU A 67 10.92 2.15 0.15
CA LEU A 67 10.98 1.48 1.45
C LEU A 67 12.19 1.93 2.29
N LEU A 68 13.38 2.01 1.69
CA LEU A 68 14.59 2.47 2.38
C LEU A 68 14.48 3.91 2.89
N VAL A 69 13.68 4.76 2.25
CA VAL A 69 13.38 6.11 2.74
C VAL A 69 12.45 6.03 3.95
N LEU A 70 11.34 5.28 3.85
CA LEU A 70 10.37 5.13 4.93
C LEU A 70 10.98 4.56 6.21
N LEU A 71 11.86 3.56 6.11
CA LEU A 71 12.54 2.97 7.27
C LEU A 71 13.41 3.97 8.04
N LYS A 72 13.90 5.03 7.37
CA LYS A 72 14.67 6.08 8.02
C LYS A 72 13.79 7.10 8.75
N GLU A 73 12.51 7.19 8.42
CA GLU A 73 11.56 8.10 9.09
C GLU A 73 11.09 7.53 10.43
N THR A 74 11.15 6.22 10.60
CA THR A 74 10.71 5.49 11.81
C THR A 74 11.83 5.25 12.82
N THR A 75 13.04 5.76 12.55
CA THR A 75 14.23 5.68 13.43
C THR A 75 14.46 7.02 14.13
#